data_AF-A0A5C9CLX7-F1
#
_entry.id   AF-A0A5C9CLX7-F1
#
_cell.length_a   1.000
_cell.length_b   1.000
_cell.length_c   1.000
_cell.angle_alpha   90.00
_cell.angle_beta   90.00
_cell.angle_gamma   90.00
#
_symmetry.space_group_name_H-M   'P 1'
#
loop_
_entity.id
_entity.type
_entity.pdbx_description
1 polymer ?
#
loop_
_entity_poly.entity_id
_entity_poly.type
_entity_poly.pdbx_seq_one_letter_code
_entity_poly.pdbx_strand_id
1 'polypeptide(L)' 'MNTTATQTIELPEELASMLHAEARRSRKTIAQYVAQLLEDQADGREAAKVMKRIKEGKEKVYPASEVWAKHGI' A
#
# COMPACT_ATOMS: atom_id res chain seq x y z
N MET A 1 17.60 7.55 -14.84
CA MET A 1 16.77 7.36 -16.04
C MET A 1 15.41 6.87 -15.57
N ASN A 2 14.35 7.67 -15.68
CA ASN A 2 13.00 7.21 -15.34
C ASN A 2 12.48 6.37 -16.50
N THR A 3 12.60 5.05 -16.38
CA THR A 3 12.07 4.12 -17.38
C THR A 3 10.58 3.94 -17.09
N THR A 4 9.73 4.75 -17.72
CA THR A 4 8.28 4.55 -17.69
C THR A 4 7.93 3.33 -18.53
N ALA A 5 7.64 2.20 -17.87
CA ALA A 5 7.10 1.01 -18.50
C ALA A 5 5.57 1.01 -18.39
N THR A 6 4.88 0.98 -19.52
CA THR A 6 3.42 0.80 -19.56
C THR A 6 3.12 -0.70 -19.64
N GLN A 7 2.22 -1.18 -18.78
CA GLN A 7 1.74 -2.57 -18.80
C GLN A 7 0.25 -2.58 -19.13
N THR A 8 -0.15 -3.51 -19.99
CA THR A 8 -1.55 -3.76 -20.33
C THR A 8 -1.96 -5.08 -19.72
N ILE A 9 -3.14 -5.12 -19.10
CA ILE A 9 -3.73 -6.31 -18.49
C ILE A 9 -5.14 -6.50 -19.01
N GLU A 10 -5.46 -7.74 -19.38
CA GLU A 10 -6.82 -8.14 -19.71
C GLU A 10 -7.54 -8.55 -18.44
N LEU A 11 -8.76 -8.03 -18.26
CA LEU A 11 -9.59 -8.27 -17.08
C LEU A 11 -10.97 -8.74 -17.53
N PRO A 12 -11.65 -9.60 -16.74
CA PRO A 12 -13.06 -9.87 -16.92
C PRO A 12 -13.87 -8.55 -16.91
N GLU A 13 -14.89 -8.46 -17.75
CA GLU A 13 -15.68 -7.23 -17.94
C GLU A 13 -16.30 -6.73 -16.62
N GLU A 14 -16.76 -7.65 -15.78
CA GLU A 14 -17.32 -7.34 -14.46
C GLU A 14 -16.26 -6.68 -13.55
N LEU A 15 -15.05 -7.24 -13.53
CA LEU A 15 -13.95 -6.71 -12.71
C LEU A 15 -13.48 -5.34 -13.22
N ALA A 16 -13.42 -5.15 -14.55
CA ALA A 16 -13.12 -3.87 -15.15
C ALA A 16 -14.17 -2.82 -14.75
N SER A 17 -15.46 -3.18 -14.77
CA SER A 17 -16.56 -2.31 -14.37
C SER A 17 -16.48 -1.91 -12.89
N MET A 18 -16.16 -2.86 -12.01
CA MET A 18 -15.94 -2.58 -10.59
C MET A 18 -14.75 -1.64 -10.38
N LEU A 19 -13.64 -1.87 -11.08
CA LEU A 19 -12.44 -1.03 -11.00
C LEU A 19 -12.73 0.41 -11.46
N HIS A 20 -13.50 0.58 -12.55
CA HIS A 20 -13.96 1.88 -13.01
C HIS A 20 -14.81 2.60 -11.96
N ALA A 21 -15.76 1.89 -11.33
CA ALA A 21 -16.63 2.47 -10.30
C ALA A 21 -15.83 2.94 -9.07
N GLU A 22 -14.86 2.14 -8.64
CA GLU A 22 -14.05 2.43 -7.44
C GLU A 22 -13.05 3.56 -7.68
N ALA A 23 -12.41 3.60 -8.86
CA ALA A 23 -11.57 4.73 -9.26
C ALA A 23 -12.36 6.05 -9.30
N ARG A 24 -13.59 6.02 -9.84
CA ARG A 24 -14.50 7.16 -9.87
C ARG A 24 -14.89 7.62 -8.46
N ARG A 25 -15.25 6.69 -7.58
CA ARG A 25 -15.58 6.96 -6.16
C ARG A 25 -14.41 7.64 -5.45
N SER A 26 -13.20 7.19 -5.73
CA SER A 26 -11.96 7.75 -5.18
C SER A 26 -11.51 9.06 -5.85
N ARG A 27 -12.24 9.55 -6.87
CA ARG A 27 -11.87 10.72 -7.70
C ARG A 27 -10.48 10.60 -8.33
N LYS A 28 -10.11 9.38 -8.74
CA LYS A 28 -8.81 9.05 -9.36
C LYS A 28 -9.02 8.48 -10.75
N THR A 29 -7.99 8.59 -11.61
CA THR A 29 -7.95 7.76 -12.82
C THR A 29 -7.71 6.31 -12.42
N ILE A 30 -8.06 5.35 -13.29
CA ILE A 30 -7.80 3.93 -13.04
C ILE A 30 -6.31 3.69 -12.79
N ALA A 31 -5.44 4.30 -13.58
CA ALA A 31 -3.99 4.17 -13.41
C ALA A 31 -3.52 4.66 -12.04
N GLN A 32 -4.03 5.80 -11.57
CA GLN A 32 -3.71 6.32 -10.24
C GLN A 32 -4.25 5.42 -9.12
N TYR A 33 -5.46 4.90 -9.30
CA TYR A 33 -6.07 4.01 -8.33
C TYR A 33 -5.32 2.67 -8.23
N VAL A 34 -4.93 2.08 -9.37
CA VAL A 34 -4.14 0.84 -9.43
C VAL A 34 -2.74 1.07 -8.86
N ALA A 35 -2.09 2.19 -9.18
CA ALA A 35 -0.78 2.52 -8.62
C ALA A 35 -0.83 2.58 -7.08
N GLN A 36 -1.82 3.30 -6.54
CA GLN A 36 -2.02 3.36 -5.10
C GLN A 36 -2.31 1.97 -4.50
N LEU A 37 -3.16 1.16 -5.13
CA LEU A 37 -3.46 -0.17 -4.63
C LEU A 37 -2.20 -1.07 -4.55
N LEU A 38 -1.29 -0.93 -5.52
CA LEU A 38 -0.03 -1.66 -5.52
C LEU A 38 0.92 -1.19 -4.41
N GLU A 39 0.97 0.12 -4.15
CA GLU A 39 1.70 0.72 -3.02
C GLU A 39 1.11 0.23 -1.69
N ASP A 40 -0.21 0.36 -1.49
CA ASP A 40 -0.92 -0.08 -0.29
C ASP A 40 -0.71 -1.58 -0.02
N GLN A 41 -0.66 -2.41 -1.07
CA GLN A 41 -0.33 -3.83 -0.93
C GLN A 41 1.13 -4.07 -0.53
N ALA A 42 2.07 -3.29 -1.06
CA ALA A 42 3.47 -3.40 -0.68
C ALA A 42 3.65 -3.05 0.79
N ASP A 43 3.08 -1.92 1.22
CA ASP A 43 3.09 -1.45 2.60
C ASP A 43 2.40 -2.46 3.52
N GLY A 44 1.25 -2.99 3.11
CA GLY A 44 0.52 -4.02 3.86
C GLY A 44 1.34 -5.31 4.07
N ARG A 45 2.12 -5.73 3.06
CA ARG A 45 3.02 -6.89 3.20
C ARG A 45 4.17 -6.60 4.15
N GLU A 46 4.73 -5.39 4.14
CA GLU A 46 5.79 -4.99 5.06
C GLU A 46 5.28 -4.89 6.50
N ALA A 47 4.13 -4.23 6.70
CA ALA A 47 3.45 -4.16 7.98
C ALA A 47 3.14 -5.56 8.53
N ALA A 48 2.64 -6.48 7.70
CA ALA A 48 2.39 -7.86 8.10
C ALA A 48 3.66 -8.59 8.57
N LYS A 49 4.80 -8.37 7.90
CA LYS A 49 6.11 -8.94 8.33
C LYS A 49 6.54 -8.38 9.68
N VAL A 50 6.41 -7.06 9.89
CA VAL A 50 6.75 -6.41 11.16
C VAL A 50 5.87 -6.97 12.29
N MET A 51 4.56 -7.01 12.07
CA MET A 51 3.59 -7.55 13.04
C MET A 51 3.89 -9.01 13.41
N LYS A 52 4.31 -9.82 12.44
CA LYS A 52 4.76 -11.20 12.71
C LYS A 52 5.98 -11.22 13.63
N ARG A 53 6.99 -10.38 13.39
CA ARG A 53 8.19 -10.32 14.26
C ARG A 53 7.87 -9.83 15.67
N ILE A 54 6.97 -8.86 15.80
CA ILE A 54 6.44 -8.40 17.10
C ILE A 54 5.79 -9.58 17.83
N LYS A 55 4.90 -10.31 17.16
CA LYS A 55 4.22 -11.48 17.76
C LYS A 55 5.19 -12.59 18.17
N GLU A 56 6.27 -12.78 17.42
CA GLU A 56 7.35 -13.73 17.74
C GLU A 56 8.31 -13.21 18.83
N GLY A 57 8.12 -12.00 19.35
CA GLY A 57 9.00 -11.37 20.35
C GLY A 57 10.38 -10.96 19.81
N LYS A 58 10.57 -10.98 18.49
CA LYS A 58 11.83 -10.64 17.81
C LYS A 58 11.97 -9.15 17.49
N GLU A 59 10.89 -8.39 17.66
CA GLU A 59 10.84 -6.95 17.43
C GLU A 59 10.41 -6.25 18.71
N LYS A 60 11.13 -5.19 19.09
CA LYS A 60 10.79 -4.40 20.29
C LYS A 60 9.72 -3.38 19.91
N VAL A 61 8.64 -3.35 20.69
CA VAL A 61 7.59 -2.33 20.57
C VAL A 61 7.89 -1.24 21.59
N TYR A 62 7.97 0.00 21.11
CA TYR A 62 8.22 1.17 21.95
C TYR A 62 6.95 2.03 22.01
N PRO A 63 6.65 2.63 23.17
CA PRO A 63 5.62 3.66 23.28
C PRO A 63 5.93 4.85 22.36
N ALA A 64 4.89 5.48 21.81
CA ALA A 64 5.05 6.60 20.89
C ALA A 64 5.88 7.75 21.49
N SER A 65 5.71 8.03 22.79
CA SER A 65 6.47 9.06 23.52
C SER A 65 7.98 8.84 23.52
N GLU A 66 8.44 7.58 23.60
CA GLU A 66 9.87 7.25 23.54
C GLU A 66 10.43 7.41 22.12
N VAL A 67 9.63 7.10 21.11
CA VAL A 67 10.01 7.24 19.70
C VAL A 67 10.12 8.72 19.34
N TRP A 68 9.16 9.54 19.75
CA TRP A 68 9.14 11.00 19.54
C TRP A 68 10.34 11.69 20.19
N ALA A 69 10.59 11.40 21.47
CA ALA A 69 11.76 11.92 22.19
C ALA A 69 13.08 11.57 21.50
N LYS A 70 13.18 10.38 20.89
CA LYS A 70 14.36 9.94 20.14
C LYS A 70 14.53 10.61 18.78
N HIS A 71 13.44 11.05 18.14
CA HIS A 71 13.46 11.67 16.81
C HIS A 71 13.36 13.21 16.85
N GLY A 72 13.22 13.80 18.04
CA GLY A 72 13.19 15.25 18.22
C GLY A 72 11.93 15.91 17.67
N ILE A 73 10.81 15.18 17.69
CA ILE A 73 9.46 15.62 17.28
C ILE A 73 8.47 15.46 18.43
#